data_AF-A0A962I9Y7-F1
#
_entry.id   AF-A0A962I9Y7-F1
#
_cell.length_a   1.000
_cell.length_b   1.000
_cell.length_c   1.000
_cell.angle_alpha   90.00
_cell.angle_beta   90.00
_cell.angle_gamma   90.00
#
_symmetry.space_group_name_H-M   'P 1'
#
loop_
_entity.id
_entity.type
_entity.pdbx_description
1 polymer ?
#
loop_
_entity_poly.entity_id
_entity_poly.type
_entity_poly.pdbx_seq_one_letter_code
_entity_poly.pdbx_strand_id
1 'polypeptide(L)'
;AAPKPEARPAAPPPPAPPSAPARPSVAYKCTDYKGDSYYSASLQPRRHNVPLYALEQPPPLPPGGALSPEARIWVEDSCVEVPVREACNYYDEQLQFILAQQRRKVGDANRLEYERKRLTAIRNSRCP
;
A
#
# COMPACT_ATOMS: atom_id res chain seq x y z
N ALA A 1 39.15 -10.45 -55.13
CA ALA A 1 38.70 -10.97 -53.83
C ALA A 1 38.90 -9.88 -52.78
N ALA A 2 37.84 -9.45 -52.09
CA ALA A 2 37.92 -8.42 -51.05
C ALA A 2 38.12 -9.08 -49.67
N PRO A 3 38.93 -8.51 -48.77
CA PRO A 3 39.16 -9.08 -47.44
C PRO A 3 37.93 -8.92 -46.53
N LYS A 4 37.67 -9.97 -45.76
CA LYS A 4 36.54 -10.14 -44.83
C LYS A 4 36.78 -9.30 -43.56
N PRO A 5 35.80 -8.55 -43.04
CA PRO A 5 35.98 -7.77 -41.82
C PRO A 5 36.13 -8.69 -40.60
N GLU A 6 37.23 -8.49 -39.87
CA GLU A 6 37.62 -9.24 -38.68
C GLU A 6 36.78 -8.78 -37.48
N ALA A 7 36.07 -9.71 -36.84
CA ALA A 7 35.20 -9.42 -35.71
C ALA A 7 36.03 -9.07 -34.47
N ARG A 8 35.85 -7.86 -33.95
CA ARG A 8 36.44 -7.45 -32.66
C ARG A 8 35.90 -8.33 -31.52
N PRO A 9 36.75 -8.82 -30.59
CA PRO A 9 36.29 -9.54 -29.41
C PRO A 9 35.37 -8.65 -28.57
N ALA A 10 34.18 -9.16 -28.23
CA ALA A 10 33.27 -8.51 -27.30
C ALA A 10 33.92 -8.45 -25.91
N ALA A 11 33.99 -7.26 -25.33
CA ALA A 11 34.46 -7.09 -23.97
C ALA A 11 33.55 -7.86 -22.98
N PRO A 12 34.11 -8.47 -21.92
CA PRO A 12 33.31 -9.18 -20.94
C PRO A 12 32.33 -8.21 -20.23
N PRO A 13 31.11 -8.67 -19.88
CA PRO A 13 30.15 -7.84 -19.17
C PRO A 13 30.73 -7.42 -17.80
N PRO A 14 30.46 -6.20 -17.33
CA PRO A 14 30.90 -5.76 -16.02
C PRO A 14 30.31 -6.66 -14.92
N PRO A 15 31.05 -6.89 -13.82
CA PRO A 15 30.57 -7.67 -12.71
C PRO A 15 29.29 -7.06 -12.14
N ALA A 16 28.29 -7.91 -11.87
CA ALA A 16 27.02 -7.48 -11.28
C ALA A 16 27.28 -6.78 -9.93
N PRO A 17 26.60 -5.66 -9.65
CA PRO A 17 26.75 -4.99 -8.36
C PRO A 17 26.37 -5.96 -7.23
N PRO A 18 27.06 -5.89 -6.07
CA PRO A 18 26.72 -6.72 -4.93
C PRO A 18 25.26 -6.48 -4.55
N SER A 19 24.50 -7.56 -4.38
CA SER A 19 23.12 -7.48 -3.89
C SER A 19 23.13 -6.76 -2.56
N ALA A 20 22.54 -5.56 -2.52
CA ALA A 20 22.37 -4.82 -1.27
C ALA A 20 21.63 -5.73 -0.26
N PRO A 21 22.03 -5.74 1.02
CA PRO A 21 21.30 -6.48 2.03
C PRO A 21 19.83 -6.06 1.97
N ALA A 22 18.93 -7.03 1.92
CA ALA A 22 17.50 -6.78 1.99
C ALA A 22 17.26 -5.97 3.26
N ARG A 23 16.90 -4.68 3.09
CA ARG A 23 16.49 -3.85 4.22
C ARG A 23 15.38 -4.61 4.93
N PRO A 24 15.35 -4.63 6.28
CA PRO A 24 14.21 -5.20 6.98
C PRO A 24 12.98 -4.51 6.41
N SER A 25 12.13 -5.29 5.71
CA SER A 25 10.84 -4.79 5.29
C SER A 25 10.19 -4.28 6.56
N VAL A 26 9.77 -3.03 6.58
CA VAL A 26 8.96 -2.48 7.68
C VAL A 26 7.58 -2.28 7.09
N ALA A 27 6.58 -2.76 7.81
CA ALA A 27 5.19 -2.53 7.43
C ALA A 27 4.62 -1.45 8.33
N TYR A 28 3.67 -0.70 7.79
CA TYR A 28 3.00 0.37 8.52
C TYR A 28 1.52 0.08 8.56
N LYS A 29 0.92 0.13 9.75
CA LYS A 29 -0.52 0.11 9.94
C LYS A 29 -0.99 1.55 10.02
N CYS A 30 -1.75 1.98 9.02
CA CYS A 30 -2.31 3.31 8.93
C CYS A 30 -3.79 3.28 9.28
N THR A 31 -4.26 4.28 10.01
CA THR A 31 -5.67 4.50 10.32
C THR A 31 -6.13 5.79 9.66
N ASP A 32 -7.17 5.69 8.83
CA ASP A 32 -7.80 6.81 8.13
C ASP A 32 -8.64 7.67 9.09
N TYR A 33 -9.07 8.85 8.67
CA TYR A 33 -9.91 9.78 9.44
C TYR A 33 -11.29 9.20 9.80
N LYS A 34 -11.69 8.09 9.17
CA LYS A 34 -12.92 7.32 9.45
C LYS A 34 -12.71 6.15 10.42
N GLY A 35 -11.49 5.99 10.95
CA GLY A 35 -11.13 4.84 11.78
C GLY A 35 -10.79 3.55 11.01
N ASP A 36 -10.94 3.54 9.68
CA ASP A 36 -10.57 2.39 8.84
C ASP A 36 -9.05 2.17 8.87
N SER A 37 -8.63 0.93 9.18
CA SER A 37 -7.21 0.56 9.22
C SER A 37 -6.77 -0.14 7.94
N TYR A 38 -5.60 0.23 7.42
CA TYR A 38 -4.98 -0.37 6.25
C TYR A 38 -3.46 -0.53 6.42
N TYR A 39 -2.87 -1.50 5.71
CA TYR A 39 -1.42 -1.73 5.77
C TYR A 39 -0.69 -1.16 4.54
N SER A 40 0.38 -0.42 4.79
CA SER A 40 1.24 0.25 3.82
C SER A 40 2.70 -0.20 3.95
N ALA A 41 3.48 -0.02 2.88
CA ALA A 41 4.95 -0.20 2.90
C ALA A 41 5.70 1.14 3.07
N SER A 42 4.96 2.24 3.17
CA SER A 42 5.50 3.57 3.40
C SER A 42 4.84 4.16 4.65
N LEU A 43 5.66 4.83 5.46
CA LEU A 43 5.22 5.62 6.61
C LEU A 43 4.50 6.91 6.16
N GLN A 44 4.53 7.26 4.87
CA GLN A 44 3.90 8.49 4.39
C GLN A 44 2.38 8.42 4.61
N PRO A 45 1.84 9.24 5.54
CA PRO A 45 0.41 9.29 5.76
C PRO A 45 -0.27 9.96 4.57
N ARG A 46 -1.45 9.46 4.19
CA ARG A 46 -2.24 10.13 3.15
C ARG A 46 -2.89 11.36 3.75
N ARG A 47 -2.94 12.43 2.96
CA ARG A 47 -3.63 13.66 3.33
C ARG A 47 -4.96 13.72 2.58
N HIS A 48 -6.05 13.94 3.29
CA HIS A 48 -7.38 14.05 2.73
C HIS A 48 -7.94 15.43 3.01
N ASN A 49 -8.60 16.02 2.01
CA ASN A 49 -9.33 17.26 2.18
C ASN A 49 -10.81 16.94 2.38
N VAL A 50 -11.23 16.89 3.63
CA VAL A 50 -12.58 16.42 4.02
C VAL A 50 -13.40 17.56 4.60
N PRO A 51 -14.73 17.54 4.44
CA PRO A 51 -15.57 18.47 5.15
C PRO A 51 -15.58 18.13 6.64
N LEU A 52 -15.67 19.15 7.47
CA LEU A 52 -15.47 19.00 8.90
C LEU A 52 -16.55 18.14 9.58
N TYR A 53 -17.78 18.14 9.04
CA TYR A 53 -18.85 17.25 9.51
C TYR A 53 -18.57 15.76 9.27
N ALA A 54 -17.63 15.43 8.38
CA ALA A 54 -17.26 14.04 8.08
C ALA A 54 -16.23 13.48 9.07
N LEU A 55 -15.73 14.30 10.00
CA LEU A 55 -14.89 13.84 11.09
C LEU A 55 -15.76 13.33 12.24
N GLU A 56 -15.52 12.09 12.67
CA GLU A 56 -16.17 11.54 13.86
C GLU A 56 -15.82 12.33 15.14
N GLN A 57 -14.62 12.92 15.16
CA GLN A 57 -14.19 13.86 16.19
C GLN A 57 -13.77 15.18 15.55
N PRO A 58 -14.58 16.25 15.71
CA PRO A 58 -14.19 17.57 15.21
C PRO A 58 -12.95 18.07 15.99
N PRO A 59 -12.04 18.80 15.33
CA PRO A 59 -10.90 19.41 16.00
C PRO A 59 -11.38 20.40 17.08
N PRO A 60 -10.56 20.65 18.11
CA PRO A 60 -10.91 21.62 19.16
C PRO A 60 -11.19 22.98 18.52
N LEU A 61 -12.41 23.48 18.70
CA LEU A 61 -12.81 24.79 18.20
C LEU A 61 -12.05 25.89 18.96
N PRO A 62 -11.61 26.96 18.29
CA PRO A 62 -11.20 28.17 19.00
C PRO A 62 -12.40 28.70 19.79
N PRO A 63 -12.18 29.25 21.01
CA PRO A 63 -13.27 29.76 21.84
C PRO A 63 -14.05 30.86 21.11
N GLY A 64 -15.34 30.64 20.90
CA GLY A 64 -16.25 31.58 20.21
C GLY A 64 -16.40 31.38 18.69
N GLY A 65 -15.70 30.41 18.08
CA GLY A 65 -15.86 30.09 16.66
C GLY A 65 -17.01 29.10 16.43
N ALA A 66 -17.98 29.44 15.59
CA ALA A 66 -18.88 28.46 14.99
C ALA A 66 -18.17 27.85 13.77
N LEU A 67 -18.02 26.52 13.74
CA LEU A 67 -17.53 25.85 12.53
C LEU A 67 -18.62 25.89 11.47
N SER A 68 -18.35 26.55 10.35
CA SER A 68 -19.26 26.52 9.20
C SER A 68 -19.41 25.07 8.74
N PRO A 69 -20.62 24.57 8.45
CA PRO A 69 -20.82 23.20 7.96
C PRO A 69 -20.12 22.95 6.62
N GLU A 70 -19.74 24.00 5.90
CA GLU A 70 -18.97 23.94 4.65
C GLU A 70 -17.44 23.99 4.87
N ALA A 71 -16.98 24.10 6.13
CA ALA A 71 -15.57 24.14 6.44
C ALA A 71 -14.89 22.83 6.04
N ARG A 72 -13.77 22.93 5.32
CA ARG A 72 -12.95 21.80 4.89
C ARG A 72 -11.62 21.84 5.62
N ILE A 73 -11.16 20.67 6.05
CA ILE A 73 -9.90 20.52 6.78
C ILE A 73 -9.04 19.45 6.12
N TRP A 74 -7.73 19.65 6.19
CA TRP A 74 -6.75 18.64 5.84
C TRP A 74 -6.55 17.73 7.05
N VAL A 75 -6.90 16.46 6.87
CA VAL A 75 -6.59 15.39 7.83
C VAL A 75 -5.54 14.47 7.24
N GLU A 76 -4.69 13.96 8.12
CA GLU A 76 -3.60 13.04 7.77
C GLU A 76 -3.87 11.71 8.46
N ASP A 77 -3.69 10.62 7.72
CA ASP A 77 -3.78 9.28 8.30
C ASP A 77 -2.72 9.11 9.40
N SER A 78 -3.03 8.32 10.43
CA SER A 78 -2.05 7.98 11.47
C SER A 78 -1.41 6.64 11.14
N CYS A 79 -0.11 6.62 10.84
CA CYS A 79 0.63 5.40 10.51
C CYS A 79 1.61 5.02 11.63
N VAL A 80 1.54 3.77 12.08
CA VAL A 80 2.47 3.19 13.05
C VAL A 80 3.25 2.04 12.42
N GLU A 81 4.53 1.92 12.77
CA GLU A 81 5.35 0.78 12.35
C GLU A 81 4.86 -0.50 13.05
N VAL A 82 4.75 -1.58 12.28
CA VAL A 82 4.33 -2.89 12.75
C VAL A 82 5.27 -3.98 12.19
N PRO A 83 5.36 -5.14 12.88
CA PRO A 83 6.10 -6.28 12.35
C PRO A 83 5.54 -6.71 10.99
N VAL A 84 6.41 -7.01 10.03
CA VAL A 84 6.02 -7.51 8.69
C VAL A 84 5.11 -8.73 8.77
N ARG A 85 5.37 -9.61 9.73
CA ARG A 85 4.55 -10.81 9.95
C ARG A 85 3.07 -10.45 10.14
N GLU A 86 2.78 -9.36 10.84
CA GLU A 86 1.41 -8.91 11.09
C GLU A 86 0.74 -8.43 9.79
N ALA A 87 1.45 -7.64 8.99
CA ALA A 87 0.96 -7.21 7.68
C ALA A 87 0.76 -8.39 6.70
N CYS A 88 1.63 -9.40 6.76
CA CYS A 88 1.50 -10.61 5.95
C CYS A 88 0.28 -11.44 6.35
N ASN A 89 0.06 -11.63 7.66
CA ASN A 89 -1.13 -12.30 8.17
C ASN A 89 -2.40 -11.57 7.69
N TYR A 90 -2.43 -10.24 7.75
CA TYR A 90 -3.55 -9.46 7.24
C TYR A 90 -3.82 -9.72 5.75
N TYR A 91 -2.79 -9.72 4.90
CA TYR A 91 -2.99 -10.01 3.47
C TYR A 91 -3.47 -11.43 3.22
N ASP A 92 -3.00 -12.41 4.00
CA ASP A 92 -3.49 -13.79 3.94
C ASP A 92 -4.96 -13.90 4.36
N GLU A 93 -5.37 -13.25 5.45
CA GLU A 93 -6.77 -13.21 5.90
C GLU A 93 -7.68 -12.56 4.86
N GLN A 94 -7.26 -11.43 4.26
CA GLN A 94 -8.03 -10.77 3.21
C GLN A 94 -8.16 -11.64 1.95
N LEU A 95 -7.09 -12.35 1.56
CA LEU A 95 -7.16 -13.32 0.46
C LEU A 95 -8.13 -14.47 0.76
N GLN A 96 -8.08 -15.03 1.98
CA GLN A 96 -9.02 -16.07 2.40
C GLN A 96 -10.46 -15.57 2.42
N PHE A 97 -10.70 -14.34 2.88
CA PHE A 97 -12.01 -13.71 2.84
C PHE A 97 -12.53 -13.60 1.41
N ILE A 98 -11.74 -13.07 0.48
CA ILE A 98 -12.13 -12.96 -0.94
C ILE A 98 -12.42 -14.34 -1.54
N LEU A 99 -11.57 -15.34 -1.28
CA LEU A 99 -11.79 -16.72 -1.75
C LEU A 99 -13.08 -17.31 -1.17
N ALA A 100 -13.40 -17.03 0.09
CA ALA A 100 -14.65 -17.45 0.71
C ALA A 100 -15.88 -16.76 0.06
N GLN A 101 -15.80 -15.47 -0.24
CA GLN A 101 -16.85 -14.73 -0.96
C GLN A 101 -17.07 -15.30 -2.37
N GLN A 102 -15.98 -15.59 -3.10
CA GLN A 102 -16.03 -16.23 -4.42
C GLN A 102 -16.70 -17.62 -4.36
N ARG A 103 -16.35 -18.45 -3.37
CA ARG A 103 -16.98 -19.77 -3.17
C ARG A 103 -18.48 -19.66 -2.88
N ARG A 104 -18.88 -18.64 -2.13
CA ARG A 104 -20.28 -18.37 -1.80
C ARG A 104 -21.04 -17.66 -2.92
N LYS A 105 -20.36 -17.27 -4.01
CA LYS A 105 -20.91 -16.45 -5.11
C LYS A 105 -21.57 -15.15 -4.60
N VAL A 106 -21.01 -14.57 -3.54
CA VAL A 106 -21.50 -13.34 -2.93
C VAL A 106 -20.64 -12.16 -3.40
N GLY A 107 -21.29 -11.13 -3.94
CA GLY A 107 -20.63 -9.92 -4.45
C GLY A 107 -20.32 -9.97 -5.94
N ASP A 108 -19.64 -8.94 -6.42
CA ASP A 108 -19.24 -8.79 -7.82
C ASP A 108 -18.01 -9.66 -8.12
N ALA A 109 -18.18 -10.66 -9.00
CA ALA A 109 -17.13 -11.62 -9.32
C ALA A 109 -15.89 -10.97 -9.95
N ASN A 110 -16.07 -9.97 -10.82
CA ASN A 110 -14.97 -9.28 -11.49
C ASN A 110 -14.19 -8.42 -10.49
N ARG A 111 -14.91 -7.72 -9.60
CA ARG A 111 -14.29 -6.95 -8.52
C ARG A 111 -13.48 -7.84 -7.59
N LEU A 112 -14.05 -8.97 -7.16
CA LEU A 112 -13.35 -9.91 -6.28
C LEU A 112 -12.12 -10.52 -6.95
N GLU A 113 -12.18 -10.83 -8.24
CA GLU A 113 -11.02 -11.33 -8.98
C GLU A 113 -9.91 -10.28 -9.09
N TYR A 114 -10.27 -9.03 -9.37
CA TYR A 114 -9.32 -7.91 -9.40
C TYR A 114 -8.67 -7.70 -8.03
N GLU A 115 -9.47 -7.62 -6.96
CA GLU A 115 -8.98 -7.46 -5.59
C GLU A 115 -8.07 -8.63 -5.19
N ARG A 116 -8.41 -9.87 -5.55
CA ARG A 116 -7.56 -11.05 -5.33
C ARG A 116 -6.20 -10.88 -6.00
N LYS A 117 -6.16 -10.58 -7.30
CA LYS A 117 -4.90 -10.41 -8.05
C LYS A 117 -4.04 -9.31 -7.44
N ARG A 118 -4.65 -8.17 -7.09
CA ARG A 118 -3.98 -7.05 -6.44
C ARG A 118 -3.36 -7.45 -5.11
N LEU A 119 -4.12 -8.11 -4.23
CA LEU A 119 -3.63 -8.54 -2.91
C LEU A 119 -2.56 -9.62 -3.02
N THR A 120 -2.68 -10.58 -3.95
CA THR A 120 -1.64 -11.58 -4.20
C THR A 120 -0.32 -10.92 -4.62
N ALA A 121 -0.37 -9.94 -5.53
CA ALA A 121 0.84 -9.21 -5.95
C ALA A 121 1.50 -8.45 -4.80
N ILE A 122 0.69 -7.81 -3.94
CA ILE A 122 1.17 -7.10 -2.75
C ILE A 122 1.79 -8.08 -1.75
N ARG A 123 1.10 -9.19 -1.46
CA ARG A 123 1.60 -10.24 -0.56
C ARG A 123 2.95 -10.77 -1.04
N ASN A 124 3.03 -11.20 -2.30
CA ASN A 124 4.27 -11.80 -2.85
C ASN A 124 5.45 -10.83 -2.88
N SER A 125 5.20 -9.53 -2.96
CA SER A 125 6.27 -8.51 -2.95
C SER A 125 6.70 -8.10 -1.55
N ARG A 126 5.84 -8.27 -0.53
CA ARG A 126 6.07 -7.77 0.84
C ARG A 126 6.35 -8.87 1.86
N CYS A 127 5.91 -10.09 1.57
CA CYS A 127 6.02 -11.25 2.45
C CYS A 127 7.00 -12.25 1.85
N PRO A 128 8.25 -12.31 2.35
CA PRO A 128 9.24 -13.29 1.94
C PRO A 128 8.91 -14.71 2.42
#